data_AF-A0A330L9B0-F1
#
_entry.id   AF-A0A330L9B0-F1
#
_cell.length_a   1.000
_cell.length_b   1.000
_cell.length_c   1.000
_cell.angle_alpha   90.00
_cell.angle_beta   90.00
_cell.angle_gamma   90.00
#
_symmetry.space_group_name_H-M   'P 1'
#
loop_
_entity.id
_entity.type
_entity.pdbx_description
1 polymer ?
#
loop_
_entity_poly.entity_id
_entity_poly.type
_entity_poly.pdbx_seq_one_letter_code
_entity_poly.pdbx_strand_id
1 'polypeptide(L)'
;MRTRGWLVVLSMLVVSGVAAAASYDPMDDLVSTAKKEINAKEAIEKSKDRVLNDPRREKMEKGFWQFFQGKSDAKPGEYCTAVYWQHDQMITVVGPGGEYRGALLGFVAVEPKPTFPRPDNPKEIQKVKVTLTQGADPAATITAFNRTIADFADEIQFAVPTIDAALAGMEEKLNFKIEYQGSKVFELEWHSGLAARDMLKRCLKGENVTGKEVL
;
A
#
# COMPACT_ATOMS: atom_id res chain seq x y z
N MET A 1 -14.87 -48.29 53.54
CA MET A 1 -15.73 -47.14 53.19
C MET A 1 -14.99 -45.86 53.60
N ARG A 2 -14.70 -44.97 52.66
CA ARG A 2 -13.90 -43.75 52.88
C ARG A 2 -14.84 -42.56 52.65
N THR A 3 -15.10 -41.74 53.66
CA THR A 3 -15.88 -40.50 53.53
C THR A 3 -15.19 -39.33 54.21
N ARG A 4 -14.90 -38.33 53.37
CA ARG A 4 -14.98 -36.88 53.57
C ARG A 4 -14.19 -36.22 54.72
N GLY A 5 -13.17 -35.47 54.32
CA GLY A 5 -12.79 -34.19 54.92
C GLY A 5 -12.83 -33.11 53.84
N TRP A 6 -13.37 -31.93 54.16
CA TRP A 6 -13.53 -30.77 53.27
C TRP A 6 -12.87 -29.54 53.92
N LEU A 7 -12.64 -28.48 53.12
CA LEU A 7 -12.18 -27.10 53.45
C LEU A 7 -10.64 -26.90 53.52
N VAL A 8 -9.98 -25.89 52.92
CA VAL A 8 -10.32 -24.59 52.23
C VAL A 8 -9.12 -24.19 51.32
N VAL A 9 -9.31 -23.12 50.52
CA VAL A 9 -8.34 -22.15 49.91
C VAL A 9 -7.59 -22.65 48.67
N LEU A 10 -7.47 -21.94 47.53
CA LEU A 10 -7.37 -20.49 47.27
C LEU A 10 -7.77 -20.22 45.81
N SER A 11 -8.74 -19.33 45.60
CA SER A 11 -9.05 -18.78 44.28
C SER A 11 -8.08 -17.63 44.02
N MET A 12 -7.16 -17.80 43.09
CA MET A 12 -6.40 -16.69 42.49
C MET A 12 -6.81 -16.55 41.03
N LEU A 13 -7.69 -15.58 40.80
CA LEU A 13 -7.74 -14.83 39.55
C LEU A 13 -6.39 -14.15 39.35
N VAL A 14 -5.68 -14.46 38.27
CA VAL A 14 -4.75 -13.50 37.67
C VAL A 14 -4.98 -13.46 36.16
N VAL A 15 -5.45 -12.28 35.77
CA VAL A 15 -5.63 -11.73 34.44
C VAL A 15 -4.44 -12.09 33.54
N SER A 16 -4.67 -12.90 32.52
CA SER A 16 -3.82 -12.89 31.33
C SER A 16 -4.49 -11.95 30.34
N GLY A 17 -4.24 -10.65 30.54
CA GLY A 17 -4.45 -9.64 29.53
C GLY A 17 -3.51 -9.97 28.39
N VAL A 18 -4.04 -10.62 27.35
CA VAL A 18 -3.36 -10.72 26.07
C VAL A 18 -3.39 -9.31 25.50
N ALA A 19 -2.32 -8.55 25.73
CA ALA A 19 -2.09 -7.33 24.99
C ALA A 19 -2.09 -7.73 23.51
N ALA A 20 -3.14 -7.33 22.79
CA ALA A 20 -3.14 -7.40 21.33
C ALA A 20 -1.94 -6.57 20.89
N ALA A 21 -0.87 -7.23 20.43
CA ALA A 21 0.19 -6.56 19.70
C ALA A 21 -0.51 -5.80 18.58
N ALA A 22 -0.35 -4.48 18.54
CA ALA A 22 -0.85 -3.68 17.44
C ALA A 22 -0.34 -4.31 16.14
N SER A 23 -1.25 -4.70 15.25
CA SER A 23 -0.89 -5.33 13.98
C SER A 23 -0.02 -4.36 13.17
N TYR A 24 1.16 -4.80 12.74
CA TYR A 24 2.01 -4.02 11.84
C TYR A 24 1.29 -3.82 10.50
N ASP A 25 1.12 -2.56 10.09
CA ASP A 25 0.63 -2.14 8.77
C ASP A 25 1.82 -1.70 7.88
N PRO A 26 2.23 -2.53 6.90
CA PRO A 26 3.36 -2.20 6.04
C PRO A 26 3.13 -0.95 5.18
N MET A 27 1.87 -0.61 4.85
CA MET A 27 1.58 0.57 4.04
C MET A 27 1.76 1.86 4.85
N ASP A 28 1.36 1.86 6.12
CA ASP A 28 1.57 3.00 7.04
C ASP A 28 3.06 3.30 7.23
N ASP A 29 3.86 2.25 7.46
CA ASP A 29 5.32 2.35 7.62
C ASP A 29 6.03 2.81 6.33
N LEU A 30 5.60 2.30 5.18
CA LEU A 30 6.13 2.70 3.87
C LEU A 30 5.85 4.18 3.58
N VAL A 31 4.62 4.63 3.82
CA VAL A 31 4.19 6.02 3.60
C VAL A 31 4.85 6.98 4.60
N SER A 32 5.04 6.55 5.85
CA SER A 32 5.83 7.29 6.86
C SER A 32 7.29 7.44 6.45
N THR A 33 7.89 6.39 5.89
CA THR A 33 9.24 6.45 5.31
C THR A 33 9.27 7.45 4.16
N ALA A 34 8.29 7.42 3.27
CA ALA A 34 8.21 8.34 2.15
C ALA A 34 8.15 9.81 2.57
N LYS A 35 7.29 10.11 3.55
CA LYS A 35 7.19 11.45 4.12
C LYS A 35 8.51 11.94 4.70
N LYS A 36 9.26 11.08 5.40
CA LYS A 36 10.57 11.46 5.95
C LYS A 36 11.57 11.80 4.84
N GLU A 37 11.60 11.02 3.77
CA GLU A 37 12.50 11.23 2.63
C GLU A 37 12.16 12.52 1.86
N ILE A 38 10.87 12.81 1.64
CA ILE A 38 10.40 14.05 1.02
C ILE A 38 10.83 15.26 1.86
N ASN A 39 10.54 15.25 3.16
CA ASN A 39 10.93 16.33 4.07
C ASN A 39 12.45 16.53 4.13
N ALA A 40 13.23 15.44 4.12
CA ALA A 40 14.69 15.50 4.07
C ALA A 40 15.18 16.07 2.74
N LYS A 41 14.57 15.71 1.60
CA LYS A 41 14.86 16.31 0.30
C LYS A 41 14.62 17.82 0.32
N GLU A 42 13.47 18.30 0.78
CA GLU A 42 13.16 19.74 0.85
C GLU A 42 14.10 20.53 1.79
N ALA A 43 14.42 19.95 2.95
CA ALA A 43 15.29 20.58 3.94
C ALA A 43 16.74 20.69 3.46
N ILE A 44 17.20 19.74 2.66
CA ILE A 44 18.58 19.68 2.19
C ILE A 44 18.74 20.22 0.75
N GLU A 45 17.69 20.36 -0.04
CA GLU A 45 17.72 21.28 -1.22
C GLU A 45 18.05 22.72 -0.79
N LYS A 46 17.75 23.08 0.47
CA LYS A 46 18.21 24.33 1.11
C LYS A 46 19.68 24.28 1.57
N SER A 47 20.36 23.13 1.56
CA SER A 47 21.79 22.92 1.91
C SER A 47 22.48 21.83 1.05
N LYS A 48 23.07 22.24 -0.08
CA LYS A 48 23.39 21.41 -1.27
C LYS A 48 24.24 20.11 -1.11
N ASP A 49 25.09 19.95 -0.09
CA ASP A 49 26.24 19.02 -0.23
C ASP A 49 26.06 17.60 0.33
N ARG A 50 25.12 17.36 1.26
CA ARG A 50 24.95 16.02 1.87
C ARG A 50 23.97 15.12 1.10
N VAL A 51 23.22 15.71 0.18
CA VAL A 51 21.99 15.13 -0.35
C VAL A 51 22.13 14.29 -1.60
N LEU A 52 23.16 14.59 -2.39
CA LEU A 52 23.30 14.03 -3.73
C LEU A 52 23.67 12.54 -3.72
N ASN A 53 24.04 11.98 -2.56
CA ASN A 53 24.68 10.65 -2.46
C ASN A 53 23.92 9.62 -1.61
N ASP A 54 22.64 9.81 -1.28
CA ASP A 54 21.85 8.75 -0.62
C ASP A 54 21.36 7.72 -1.67
N PRO A 55 21.77 6.44 -1.59
CA PRO A 55 21.33 5.41 -2.53
C PRO A 55 19.81 5.21 -2.58
N ARG A 56 19.07 5.54 -1.52
CA ARG A 56 17.59 5.49 -1.52
C ARG A 56 16.96 6.61 -2.32
N ARG A 57 17.59 7.78 -2.35
CA ARG A 57 17.13 8.90 -3.18
C ARG A 57 17.23 8.58 -4.65
N GLU A 58 18.37 8.04 -5.08
CA GLU A 58 18.56 7.68 -6.49
C GLU A 58 17.48 6.68 -6.96
N LYS A 59 17.11 5.72 -6.10
CA LYS A 59 16.00 4.80 -6.36
C LYS A 59 14.65 5.52 -6.44
N MET A 60 14.34 6.40 -5.51
CA MET A 60 13.07 7.15 -5.52
C MET A 60 12.96 8.13 -6.70
N GLU A 61 14.07 8.68 -7.19
CA GLU A 61 14.06 9.54 -8.38
C GLU A 61 13.83 8.73 -9.66
N LYS A 62 14.42 7.54 -9.75
CA LYS A 62 14.25 6.64 -10.90
C LYS A 62 12.91 5.91 -10.90
N GLY A 63 12.39 5.62 -9.72
CA GLY A 63 11.30 4.68 -9.51
C GLY A 63 11.80 3.28 -9.19
N PHE A 64 11.07 2.57 -8.33
CA PHE A 64 11.35 1.17 -8.03
C PHE A 64 10.09 0.47 -7.50
N TRP A 65 10.08 -0.85 -7.60
CA TRP A 65 9.09 -1.70 -6.97
C TRP A 65 9.58 -2.26 -5.65
N GLN A 66 8.67 -2.38 -4.68
CA GLN A 66 8.85 -3.07 -3.42
C GLN A 66 7.73 -4.09 -3.20
N PHE A 67 8.06 -5.22 -2.56
CA PHE A 67 7.13 -6.32 -2.35
C PHE A 67 7.05 -6.70 -0.88
N PHE A 68 5.84 -7.05 -0.42
CA PHE A 68 5.58 -7.53 0.93
C PHE A 68 4.21 -8.19 1.03
N GLN A 69 3.96 -8.89 2.14
CA GLN A 69 2.62 -9.30 2.53
C GLN A 69 1.96 -8.16 3.30
N GLY A 70 0.90 -7.57 2.75
CA GLY A 70 0.23 -6.38 3.27
C GLY A 70 -0.47 -6.55 4.63
N LYS A 71 -0.52 -7.78 5.14
CA LYS A 71 -1.06 -8.11 6.46
C LYS A 71 -0.16 -9.13 7.15
N SER A 72 0.37 -8.76 8.32
CA SER A 72 1.42 -9.49 9.05
C SER A 72 1.00 -10.87 9.57
N ASP A 73 -0.29 -11.09 9.81
CA ASP A 73 -0.89 -12.36 10.27
C ASP A 73 -1.66 -13.11 9.17
N ALA A 74 -1.57 -12.67 7.91
CA ALA A 74 -2.25 -13.33 6.81
C ALA A 74 -1.58 -14.66 6.41
N LYS A 75 -2.38 -15.55 5.78
CA LYS A 75 -1.85 -16.81 5.28
C LYS A 75 -0.87 -16.54 4.13
N PRO A 76 0.14 -17.41 3.93
CA PRO A 76 1.03 -17.30 2.77
C PRO A 76 0.23 -17.20 1.47
N GLY A 77 0.52 -16.18 0.65
CA GLY A 77 -0.17 -15.91 -0.61
C GLY A 77 -1.37 -14.97 -0.52
N GLU A 78 -1.78 -14.55 0.68
CA GLU A 78 -2.82 -13.54 0.88
C GLU A 78 -2.24 -12.13 1.04
N TYR A 79 -2.96 -11.11 0.56
CA TYR A 79 -2.55 -9.71 0.64
C TYR A 79 -1.15 -9.45 0.08
N CYS A 80 -0.75 -10.22 -0.94
CA CYS A 80 0.50 -9.98 -1.64
C CYS A 80 0.47 -8.60 -2.30
N THR A 81 1.40 -7.74 -1.92
CA THR A 81 1.43 -6.34 -2.34
C THR A 81 2.70 -6.07 -3.13
N ALA A 82 2.52 -5.46 -4.30
CA ALA A 82 3.57 -4.79 -5.05
C ALA A 82 3.32 -3.28 -4.99
N VAL A 83 4.33 -2.49 -4.64
CA VAL A 83 4.26 -1.03 -4.64
C VAL A 83 5.32 -0.49 -5.57
N TYR A 84 4.92 0.18 -6.64
CA TYR A 84 5.83 1.04 -7.39
C TYR A 84 5.87 2.40 -6.70
N TRP A 85 7.07 2.89 -6.40
CA TRP A 85 7.27 4.16 -5.71
C TRP A 85 8.26 5.02 -6.48
N GLN A 86 7.81 6.23 -6.82
CA GLN A 86 8.65 7.27 -7.38
C GLN A 86 8.24 8.64 -6.79
N HIS A 87 9.22 9.41 -6.33
CA HIS A 87 9.01 10.69 -5.65
C HIS A 87 7.99 10.61 -4.48
N ASP A 88 6.91 11.39 -4.54
CA ASP A 88 5.83 11.50 -3.55
C ASP A 88 4.60 10.67 -3.92
N GLN A 89 4.71 9.80 -4.93
CA GLN A 89 3.61 9.02 -5.47
C GLN A 89 3.91 7.53 -5.49
N MET A 90 2.88 6.73 -5.23
CA MET A 90 2.98 5.27 -5.31
C MET A 90 1.80 4.68 -6.08
N ILE A 91 2.05 3.58 -6.77
CA ILE A 91 1.02 2.71 -7.34
C ILE A 91 1.09 1.36 -6.63
N THR A 92 -0.03 0.89 -6.11
CA THR A 92 -0.12 -0.38 -5.39
C THR A 92 -0.92 -1.40 -6.19
N VAL A 93 -0.44 -2.63 -6.24
CA VAL A 93 -1.20 -3.79 -6.70
C VAL A 93 -1.28 -4.77 -5.53
N VAL A 94 -2.48 -4.94 -4.99
CA VAL A 94 -2.73 -5.81 -3.83
C VAL A 94 -3.55 -7.01 -4.27
N GLY A 95 -3.02 -8.20 -4.00
CA GLY A 95 -3.68 -9.46 -4.25
C GLY A 95 -4.84 -9.77 -3.30
N PRO A 96 -5.57 -10.86 -3.56
CA PRO A 96 -6.68 -11.31 -2.74
C PRO A 96 -6.23 -11.65 -1.32
N GLY A 97 -7.15 -11.61 -0.37
CA GLY A 97 -6.88 -11.95 1.02
C GLY A 97 -8.14 -12.00 1.87
N GLY A 98 -8.16 -12.93 2.84
CA GLY A 98 -9.36 -13.22 3.60
C GLY A 98 -10.52 -13.63 2.69
N GLU A 99 -11.66 -12.95 2.83
CA GLU A 99 -12.84 -13.20 1.99
C GLU A 99 -12.81 -12.45 0.64
N TYR A 100 -11.93 -11.47 0.47
CA TYR A 100 -11.84 -10.72 -0.78
C TYR A 100 -11.02 -11.49 -1.82
N ARG A 101 -11.67 -11.85 -2.93
CA ARG A 101 -11.08 -12.66 -4.02
C ARG A 101 -10.62 -11.86 -5.24
N GLY A 102 -10.91 -10.55 -5.26
CA GLY A 102 -10.41 -9.65 -6.29
C GLY A 102 -8.99 -9.20 -6.02
N ALA A 103 -8.55 -8.20 -6.77
CA ALA A 103 -7.33 -7.45 -6.51
C ALA A 103 -7.66 -5.95 -6.38
N LEU A 104 -6.74 -5.20 -5.78
CA LEU A 104 -6.88 -3.76 -5.65
C LEU A 104 -5.73 -3.08 -6.38
N LEU A 105 -6.07 -2.07 -7.19
CA LEU A 105 -5.11 -1.16 -7.81
C LEU A 105 -5.24 0.20 -7.11
N GLY A 106 -4.22 0.61 -6.37
CA GLY A 106 -4.22 1.84 -5.59
C GLY A 106 -3.26 2.88 -6.14
N PHE A 107 -3.59 4.15 -5.93
CA PHE A 107 -2.81 5.31 -6.32
C PHE A 107 -2.67 6.21 -5.10
N VAL A 108 -1.50 6.19 -4.48
CA VAL A 108 -1.21 6.88 -3.23
C VAL A 108 -0.46 8.16 -3.53
N ALA A 109 -0.95 9.28 -3.01
CA ALA A 109 -0.23 10.54 -3.00
C ALA A 109 0.17 10.86 -1.56
N VAL A 110 1.48 11.03 -1.33
CA VAL A 110 2.05 11.43 -0.05
C VAL A 110 2.00 12.94 0.04
N GLU A 111 1.44 13.47 1.13
CA GLU A 111 1.19 14.92 1.30
C GLU A 111 0.43 15.54 0.11
N PRO A 112 -0.75 14.99 -0.23
CA PRO A 112 -1.46 15.34 -1.44
C PRO A 112 -1.92 16.79 -1.45
N LYS A 113 -2.03 17.36 -2.66
CA LYS A 113 -2.67 18.67 -2.86
C LYS A 113 -4.14 18.62 -2.44
N PRO A 114 -4.75 19.78 -2.06
CA PRO A 114 -6.16 19.84 -1.67
C PRO A 114 -7.16 19.35 -2.72
N THR A 115 -6.74 19.26 -3.99
CA THR A 115 -7.56 18.74 -5.09
C THR A 115 -7.66 17.22 -5.11
N PHE A 116 -6.79 16.50 -4.40
CA PHE A 116 -6.86 15.05 -4.31
C PHE A 116 -8.06 14.63 -3.46
N PRO A 117 -8.87 13.65 -3.89
CA PRO A 117 -10.07 13.26 -3.17
C PRO A 117 -9.73 12.63 -1.81
N ARG A 118 -10.19 13.25 -0.73
CA ARG A 118 -10.08 12.75 0.65
C ARG A 118 -11.46 12.42 1.22
N PRO A 119 -11.61 11.35 2.03
CA PRO A 119 -12.86 11.10 2.74
C PRO A 119 -13.21 12.22 3.73
N ASP A 120 -14.49 12.51 3.91
CA ASP A 120 -14.94 13.49 4.93
C ASP A 120 -14.49 13.08 6.36
N ASN A 121 -14.46 11.77 6.62
CA ASN A 121 -13.89 11.18 7.82
C ASN A 121 -12.64 10.35 7.44
N PRO A 122 -11.42 10.75 7.86
CA PRO A 122 -10.18 10.05 7.51
C PRO A 122 -10.12 8.56 7.90
N LYS A 123 -11.00 8.12 8.80
CA LYS A 123 -11.10 6.72 9.25
C LYS A 123 -12.02 5.86 8.39
N GLU A 124 -12.67 6.45 7.39
CA GLU A 124 -13.63 5.79 6.53
C GLU A 124 -13.14 5.71 5.09
N ILE A 125 -13.79 4.82 4.33
CA ILE A 125 -13.62 4.70 2.88
C ILE A 125 -14.86 5.31 2.23
N GLN A 126 -14.69 6.20 1.26
CA GLN A 126 -15.81 6.74 0.49
C GLN A 126 -15.70 6.37 -0.98
N LYS A 127 -16.84 6.34 -1.68
CA LYS A 127 -16.88 6.14 -3.14
C LYS A 127 -16.72 7.48 -3.83
N VAL A 128 -15.86 7.52 -4.84
CA VAL A 128 -15.64 8.70 -5.68
C VAL A 128 -15.72 8.32 -7.15
N LYS A 129 -16.14 9.27 -8.00
CA LYS A 129 -16.04 9.12 -9.45
C LYS A 129 -14.79 9.84 -9.92
N VAL A 130 -13.94 9.12 -10.64
CA VAL A 130 -12.69 9.64 -11.19
C VAL A 130 -12.59 9.25 -12.67
N THR A 131 -11.84 10.03 -13.43
CA THR A 131 -11.48 9.66 -14.81
C THR A 131 -10.07 9.10 -14.81
N LEU A 132 -9.94 7.86 -15.24
CA LEU A 132 -8.68 7.13 -15.32
C LEU A 132 -8.26 7.01 -16.78
N THR A 133 -7.01 7.34 -17.07
CA THR A 133 -6.33 7.03 -18.34
C THR A 133 -5.20 6.06 -18.04
N GLN A 134 -5.11 4.97 -18.79
CA GLN A 134 -4.06 3.95 -18.66
C GLN A 134 -3.37 3.77 -20.02
N GLY A 135 -2.10 4.12 -20.12
CA GLY A 135 -1.34 4.03 -21.37
C GLY A 135 -2.05 4.73 -22.53
N ALA A 136 -2.33 3.96 -23.59
CA ALA A 136 -3.00 4.44 -24.79
C ALA A 136 -4.53 4.19 -24.79
N ASP A 137 -5.08 3.60 -23.72
CA ASP A 137 -6.51 3.32 -23.65
C ASP A 137 -7.34 4.61 -23.57
N PRO A 138 -8.57 4.61 -24.13
CA PRO A 138 -9.49 5.72 -23.95
C PRO A 138 -9.75 5.99 -22.46
N ALA A 139 -9.76 7.27 -22.08
CA ALA A 139 -10.07 7.66 -20.71
C ALA A 139 -11.47 7.16 -20.30
N ALA A 140 -11.57 6.61 -19.09
CA ALA A 140 -12.80 6.04 -18.56
C ALA A 140 -13.15 6.67 -17.21
N THR A 141 -14.41 7.13 -17.09
CA THR A 141 -14.94 7.58 -15.79
C THR A 141 -15.53 6.40 -15.05
N ILE A 142 -14.92 6.03 -13.93
CA ILE A 142 -15.28 4.85 -13.16
C ILE A 142 -15.39 5.17 -11.66
N THR A 143 -16.08 4.30 -10.93
CA THR A 143 -16.17 4.42 -9.48
C THR A 143 -14.90 3.86 -8.86
N ALA A 144 -14.27 4.65 -8.00
CA ALA A 144 -13.17 4.26 -7.15
C ALA A 144 -13.55 4.44 -5.68
N PHE A 145 -12.66 4.01 -4.80
CA PHE A 145 -12.72 4.24 -3.36
C PHE A 145 -11.60 5.19 -2.97
N ASN A 146 -11.85 6.17 -2.12
CA ASN A 146 -10.78 6.93 -1.50
C ASN A 146 -10.62 6.56 -0.02
N ARG A 147 -9.39 6.65 0.48
CA ARG A 147 -9.09 6.49 1.90
C ARG A 147 -7.87 7.32 2.29
N THR A 148 -7.75 7.62 3.57
CA THR A 148 -6.53 8.22 4.14
C THR A 148 -5.62 7.14 4.70
N ILE A 149 -4.31 7.30 4.52
CA ILE A 149 -3.25 6.49 5.12
C ILE A 149 -2.41 7.41 6.01
N ALA A 150 -2.14 6.99 7.25
CA ALA A 150 -1.25 7.69 8.18
C ALA A 150 -1.61 9.17 8.47
N ASP A 151 -2.85 9.60 8.22
CA ASP A 151 -3.34 11.00 8.25
C ASP A 151 -2.72 11.97 7.22
N PHE A 152 -1.59 11.67 6.58
CA PHE A 152 -0.87 12.58 5.67
C PHE A 152 -0.75 12.07 4.22
N ALA A 153 -1.24 10.88 3.91
CA ALA A 153 -1.36 10.41 2.53
C ALA A 153 -2.80 10.06 2.23
N ASP A 154 -3.20 10.24 0.98
CA ASP A 154 -4.52 9.82 0.50
C ASP A 154 -4.35 8.88 -0.69
N GLU A 155 -5.26 7.92 -0.80
CA GLU A 155 -5.25 6.89 -1.84
C GLU A 155 -6.56 6.91 -2.62
N ILE A 156 -6.46 6.73 -3.94
CA ILE A 156 -7.58 6.33 -4.81
C ILE A 156 -7.38 4.87 -5.17
N GLN A 157 -8.36 4.02 -4.89
CA GLN A 157 -8.29 2.57 -5.05
C GLN A 157 -9.41 2.06 -5.96
N PHE A 158 -9.03 1.23 -6.93
CA PHE A 158 -9.94 0.56 -7.86
C PHE A 158 -9.99 -0.94 -7.54
N ALA A 159 -11.20 -1.48 -7.54
CA ALA A 159 -11.40 -2.92 -7.48
C ALA A 159 -11.14 -3.52 -8.86
N VAL A 160 -10.24 -4.50 -8.92
CA VAL A 160 -10.00 -5.34 -10.10
C VAL A 160 -10.68 -6.68 -9.87
N PRO A 161 -11.50 -7.20 -10.81
CA PRO A 161 -12.34 -8.37 -10.57
C PRO A 161 -11.58 -9.62 -10.10
N THR A 162 -10.37 -9.83 -10.59
CA THR A 162 -9.51 -10.97 -10.25
C THR A 162 -8.05 -10.55 -10.21
N ILE A 163 -7.23 -11.31 -9.47
CA ILE A 163 -5.77 -11.14 -9.51
C ILE A 163 -5.19 -11.41 -10.90
N ASP A 164 -5.74 -12.36 -11.64
CA ASP A 164 -5.28 -12.66 -13.00
C ASP A 164 -5.49 -11.47 -13.94
N ALA A 165 -6.60 -10.74 -13.80
CA ALA A 165 -6.85 -9.51 -14.56
C ALA A 165 -5.85 -8.41 -14.20
N ALA A 166 -5.52 -8.24 -12.90
CA ALA A 166 -4.50 -7.29 -12.46
C ALA A 166 -3.12 -7.66 -13.03
N LEU A 167 -2.72 -8.93 -12.91
CA LEU A 167 -1.44 -9.42 -13.43
C LEU A 167 -1.35 -9.32 -14.97
N ALA A 168 -2.46 -9.52 -15.68
CA ALA A 168 -2.51 -9.38 -17.13
C ALA A 168 -2.31 -7.93 -17.59
N GLY A 169 -2.79 -6.95 -16.82
CA GLY A 169 -2.61 -5.53 -17.09
C GLY A 169 -1.24 -4.97 -16.66
N MET A 170 -0.38 -5.77 -16.01
CA MET A 170 0.98 -5.34 -15.67
C MET A 170 1.89 -5.44 -16.91
N GLU A 171 1.97 -4.34 -17.65
CA GLU A 171 2.91 -4.13 -18.74
C GLU A 171 4.30 -3.70 -18.24
N GLU A 172 5.32 -3.80 -19.09
CA GLU A 172 6.69 -3.42 -18.74
C GLU A 172 6.79 -1.95 -18.33
N LYS A 173 6.12 -1.07 -19.08
CA LYS A 173 5.91 0.33 -18.73
C LYS A 173 4.44 0.66 -18.92
N LEU A 174 3.86 1.38 -17.97
CA LEU A 174 2.47 1.81 -18.07
C LEU A 174 2.29 3.14 -17.35
N ASN A 175 1.81 4.14 -18.10
CA ASN A 175 1.45 5.44 -17.56
C ASN A 175 0.01 5.41 -17.04
N PHE A 176 -0.20 6.01 -15.87
CA PHE A 176 -1.51 6.24 -15.30
C PHE A 176 -1.72 7.72 -15.07
N LYS A 177 -2.90 8.22 -15.44
CA LYS A 177 -3.36 9.57 -15.11
C LYS A 177 -4.74 9.49 -14.49
N ILE A 178 -4.92 10.20 -13.37
CA ILE A 178 -6.21 10.32 -12.70
C ILE A 178 -6.63 11.79 -12.65
N GLU A 179 -7.86 12.02 -13.09
CA GLU A 179 -8.55 13.30 -12.96
C GLU A 179 -9.74 13.16 -12.00
N TYR A 180 -9.87 14.13 -11.11
CA TYR A 180 -10.97 14.25 -10.16
C TYR A 180 -11.49 15.69 -10.19
N GLN A 181 -12.81 15.84 -10.34
CA GLN A 181 -13.47 17.15 -10.46
C GLN A 181 -12.81 18.08 -11.51
N GLY A 182 -12.39 17.50 -12.65
CA GLY A 182 -11.75 18.24 -13.75
C GLY A 182 -10.29 18.63 -13.51
N SER A 183 -9.70 18.27 -12.37
CA SER A 183 -8.29 18.52 -12.05
C SER A 183 -7.48 17.22 -12.17
N LYS A 184 -6.27 17.29 -12.73
CA LYS A 184 -5.30 16.20 -12.66
C LYS A 184 -4.78 16.06 -11.23
N VAL A 185 -5.06 14.93 -10.59
CA VAL A 185 -4.71 14.69 -9.18
C VAL A 185 -3.57 13.69 -9.01
N PHE A 186 -3.32 12.85 -10.03
CA PHE A 186 -2.25 11.87 -10.03
C PHE A 186 -1.75 11.63 -11.46
N GLU A 187 -0.45 11.46 -11.64
CA GLU A 187 0.14 11.02 -12.90
C GLU A 187 1.49 10.35 -12.64
N LEU A 188 1.59 9.05 -12.91
CA LEU A 188 2.82 8.30 -12.74
C LEU A 188 2.92 7.20 -13.79
N GLU A 189 4.11 7.03 -14.36
CA GLU A 189 4.47 5.86 -15.16
C GLU A 189 5.33 4.92 -14.32
N TRP A 190 4.97 3.64 -14.28
CA TRP A 190 5.89 2.63 -13.78
C TRP A 190 6.79 2.10 -14.91
N HIS A 191 7.93 1.54 -14.55
CA HIS A 191 8.76 0.67 -15.39
C HIS A 191 9.03 -0.66 -14.70
N SER A 192 9.70 -1.63 -15.35
CA SER A 192 10.01 -2.94 -14.76
C SER A 192 8.78 -3.73 -14.32
N GLY A 193 7.61 -3.44 -14.92
CA GLY A 193 6.33 -4.01 -14.50
C GLY A 193 6.22 -5.51 -14.74
N LEU A 194 6.92 -6.07 -15.75
CA LEU A 194 6.92 -7.52 -15.97
C LEU A 194 7.70 -8.26 -14.87
N ALA A 195 8.83 -7.70 -14.43
CA ALA A 195 9.59 -8.24 -13.31
C ALA A 195 8.81 -8.13 -11.99
N ALA A 196 8.08 -7.02 -11.79
CA ALA A 196 7.20 -6.85 -10.65
C ALA A 196 6.04 -7.85 -10.64
N ARG A 197 5.41 -8.07 -11.80
CA ARG A 197 4.38 -9.09 -11.99
C ARG A 197 4.88 -10.48 -11.61
N ASP A 198 6.09 -10.84 -12.01
CA ASP A 198 6.66 -12.15 -11.72
C ASP A 198 7.03 -12.31 -10.24
N MET A 199 7.50 -11.24 -9.59
CA MET A 199 7.68 -11.23 -8.13
C MET A 199 6.35 -11.37 -7.39
N LEU A 200 5.31 -10.67 -7.84
CA LEU A 200 3.98 -10.76 -7.25
C LEU A 200 3.41 -12.18 -7.36
N LYS A 201 3.60 -12.85 -8.52
CA LYS A 201 3.24 -14.27 -8.69
C LYS A 201 3.94 -15.20 -7.70
N ARG A 202 5.20 -14.91 -7.32
CA ARG A 202 5.93 -15.69 -6.32
C ARG A 202 5.30 -15.54 -4.95
N CYS A 203 4.97 -14.30 -4.57
CA CYS A 203 4.23 -14.04 -3.34
C CYS A 203 2.92 -14.83 -3.29
N LEU A 204 2.13 -14.77 -4.38
CA LEU A 204 0.83 -15.47 -4.48
C LEU A 204 0.95 -17.00 -4.35
N LYS A 205 2.14 -17.57 -4.58
CA LYS A 205 2.47 -18.99 -4.34
C LYS A 205 2.91 -19.28 -2.89
N GLY A 206 2.91 -18.27 -2.02
CA GLY A 206 3.34 -18.36 -0.64
C GLY A 206 4.83 -18.12 -0.41
N GLU A 207 5.59 -17.67 -1.40
CA GLU A 207 7.00 -17.33 -1.21
C GLU A 207 7.15 -16.02 -0.41
N ASN A 208 8.13 -15.96 0.48
CA ASN A 208 8.46 -14.73 1.19
C ASN A 208 9.19 -13.75 0.25
N VAL A 209 8.50 -12.66 -0.11
CA VAL A 209 9.02 -11.57 -0.95
C VAL A 209 9.26 -10.27 -0.17
N THR A 210 9.04 -10.26 1.14
CA THR A 210 9.12 -9.05 1.96
C THR A 210 10.52 -8.41 1.87
N GLY A 211 10.54 -7.12 1.55
CA GLY A 211 11.79 -6.34 1.42
C GLY A 211 12.56 -6.62 0.13
N LYS A 212 12.01 -7.40 -0.81
CA LYS A 212 12.54 -7.49 -2.17
C LYS A 212 12.21 -6.22 -2.92
N GLU A 213 13.10 -5.83 -3.83
CA GLU A 213 12.96 -4.66 -4.68
C GLU A 213 13.28 -5.02 -6.14
N VAL A 214 12.68 -4.29 -7.07
CA VAL A 214 13.01 -4.30 -8.50
C VAL A 214 13.20 -2.86 -8.95
N LEU A 215 14.34 -2.56 -9.57
CA LEU A 215 14.66 -1.27 -10.18
C LEU A 215 14.25 -1.24 -11.66
#